data_AF-A0A380DRZ3-F1
#
_entry.id   AF-A0A380DRZ3-F1
#
_cell.length_a   1.000
_cell.length_b   1.000
_cell.length_c   1.000
_cell.angle_alpha   90.00
_cell.angle_beta   90.00
_cell.angle_gamma   90.00
#
_symmetry.space_group_name_H-M   'P 1'
#
loop_
_entity.id
_entity.type
_entity.pdbx_description
1 polymer ?
#
loop_
_entity_poly.entity_id
_entity_poly.type
_entity_poly.pdbx_seq_one_letter_code
_entity_poly.pdbx_strand_id
1 'polypeptide(L)'
;MQPSITKDIKKTLDDIKKDDKHIDKISDPYENKQISKDKTTAFADITYNVSQTSLKDDSRDNIKSHLKDLRDNHNVQTELTGTGMTSTEVGGNSELVGIIVAFVVLLITFGSVIAAGLPIISALIGLASGVALLAY
;
A
#
# COMPACT_ATOMS: atom_id res chain seq x y z
N MET A 1 -18.07 -23.75 10.44
CA MET A 1 -18.61 -22.60 9.68
C MET A 1 -19.95 -22.93 9.06
N GLN A 2 -20.87 -21.96 9.06
CA GLN A 2 -22.19 -22.07 8.43
C GLN A 2 -22.10 -21.80 6.91
N PRO A 3 -22.93 -22.45 6.06
CA PRO A 3 -22.87 -22.28 4.60
C PRO A 3 -23.12 -20.84 4.11
N SER A 4 -23.93 -20.05 4.82
CA SER A 4 -24.17 -18.63 4.53
C SER A 4 -22.89 -17.80 4.69
N ILE A 5 -22.21 -17.92 5.84
CA ILE A 5 -20.96 -17.22 6.14
C ILE A 5 -19.87 -17.54 5.11
N THR A 6 -19.76 -18.81 4.69
CA THR A 6 -18.80 -19.21 3.65
C THR A 6 -19.07 -18.51 2.32
N LYS A 7 -20.34 -18.41 1.92
CA LYS A 7 -20.75 -17.69 0.71
C LYS A 7 -20.45 -16.20 0.82
N ASP A 8 -20.72 -15.60 1.97
CA ASP A 8 -20.49 -14.17 2.21
C ASP A 8 -19.00 -13.84 2.15
N ILE A 9 -18.15 -14.63 2.83
CA ILE A 9 -16.69 -14.49 2.76
C ILE A 9 -16.19 -14.62 1.32
N LYS A 10 -16.63 -15.65 0.60
CA LYS A 10 -16.20 -15.85 -0.79
C LYS A 10 -16.58 -14.67 -1.67
N LYS A 11 -17.80 -14.15 -1.51
CA LYS A 11 -18.27 -12.97 -2.22
C LYS A 11 -17.42 -11.74 -1.90
N THR A 12 -17.13 -11.48 -0.63
CA THR A 12 -16.26 -10.38 -0.21
C THR A 12 -14.86 -10.49 -0.84
N LEU A 13 -14.27 -11.68 -0.88
CA LEU A 13 -12.98 -11.90 -1.53
C LEU A 13 -13.04 -11.66 -3.05
N ASP A 14 -14.11 -12.10 -3.70
CA ASP A 14 -14.34 -11.88 -5.14
C ASP A 14 -14.53 -10.37 -5.44
N ASP A 15 -15.27 -9.64 -4.60
CA ASP A 15 -15.51 -8.20 -4.72
C ASP A 15 -14.20 -7.40 -4.50
N ILE A 16 -13.41 -7.73 -3.47
CA ILE A 16 -12.08 -7.14 -3.21
C ILE A 16 -11.19 -7.27 -4.45
N LYS A 17 -11.13 -8.47 -5.06
CA LYS A 17 -10.32 -8.72 -6.26
C LYS A 17 -10.80 -7.91 -7.47
N LYS A 18 -12.11 -7.71 -7.58
CA LYS A 18 -12.70 -7.01 -8.72
C LYS A 18 -12.45 -5.50 -8.66
N ASP A 19 -12.46 -4.94 -7.45
CA ASP A 19 -12.32 -3.51 -7.22
C ASP A 19 -10.85 -3.04 -7.23
N ASP A 20 -9.88 -3.95 -7.20
CA ASP A 20 -8.46 -3.62 -7.28
C ASP A 20 -7.68 -4.47 -8.31
N LYS A 21 -7.22 -3.80 -9.37
CA LYS A 21 -6.46 -4.40 -10.47
C LYS A 21 -5.04 -4.83 -10.10
N HIS A 22 -4.50 -4.36 -8.98
CA HIS A 22 -3.16 -4.72 -8.53
C HIS A 22 -3.15 -6.02 -7.74
N ILE A 23 -4.31 -6.59 -7.41
CA ILE A 23 -4.39 -7.89 -6.77
C ILE A 23 -4.10 -8.97 -7.81
N ASP A 24 -2.96 -9.62 -7.67
CA ASP A 24 -2.55 -10.76 -8.51
C ASP A 24 -3.36 -12.01 -8.13
N LYS A 25 -3.39 -12.30 -6.83
CA LYS A 25 -3.97 -13.53 -6.29
C LYS A 25 -4.63 -13.29 -4.95
N ILE A 26 -5.78 -13.92 -4.76
CA ILE A 26 -6.38 -14.13 -3.44
C ILE A 26 -6.47 -15.64 -3.23
N SER A 27 -6.00 -16.12 -2.07
CA SER A 27 -6.15 -17.51 -1.69
C SER A 27 -7.58 -17.77 -1.19
N ASP A 28 -8.24 -18.82 -1.72
CA ASP A 28 -9.52 -19.26 -1.19
C ASP A 28 -9.27 -20.13 0.05
N PRO A 29 -9.73 -19.74 1.25
CA PRO A 29 -9.47 -20.48 2.48
C PRO A 29 -10.09 -21.88 2.49
N TYR A 30 -11.18 -22.09 1.75
CA TYR A 30 -11.92 -23.34 1.72
C TYR A 30 -11.30 -24.35 0.77
N GLU A 31 -10.84 -23.89 -0.39
CA GLU A 31 -10.11 -24.73 -1.36
C GLU A 31 -8.72 -25.12 -0.83
N ASN A 32 -8.00 -24.16 -0.22
CA ASN A 32 -6.64 -24.38 0.28
C ASN A 32 -6.58 -24.97 1.69
N LYS A 33 -7.72 -25.29 2.30
CA LYS A 33 -7.82 -25.81 3.68
C LYS A 33 -7.14 -24.91 4.71
N GLN A 34 -7.15 -23.60 4.47
CA GLN A 34 -6.64 -22.59 5.40
C GLN A 34 -7.72 -22.25 6.46
N ILE A 35 -8.23 -23.29 7.11
CA ILE A 35 -9.28 -23.20 8.12
C ILE A 35 -8.78 -23.86 9.41
N SER A 36 -9.05 -23.22 10.53
CA SER A 36 -8.82 -23.73 11.88
C SER A 36 -9.47 -25.12 12.11
N LYS A 37 -8.89 -25.90 13.04
CA LYS A 37 -9.38 -27.26 13.36
C LYS A 37 -10.83 -27.26 13.85
N ASP A 38 -11.23 -26.23 14.59
CA ASP A 38 -12.57 -26.00 15.12
C ASP A 38 -13.53 -25.32 14.10
N LYS A 39 -13.04 -24.98 12.89
CA LYS A 39 -13.83 -24.41 11.79
C LYS A 39 -14.50 -23.07 12.12
N THR A 40 -13.84 -22.27 12.97
CA THR A 40 -14.29 -20.94 13.42
C THR A 40 -13.50 -19.82 12.73
N THR A 41 -12.21 -20.03 12.47
CA THR A 41 -11.31 -19.09 11.78
C THR A 41 -10.92 -19.62 10.41
N ALA A 42 -10.89 -18.72 9.42
CA ALA A 42 -10.40 -18.95 8.06
C ALA A 42 -9.35 -17.88 7.70
N PHE A 43 -8.31 -18.27 6.95
CA PHE A 43 -7.22 -17.37 6.53
C PHE A 43 -7.18 -17.24 5.01
N ALA A 44 -7.21 -16.00 4.51
CA ALA A 44 -7.05 -15.68 3.10
C ALA A 44 -5.85 -14.77 2.91
N ASP A 45 -4.98 -15.11 1.96
CA ASP A 45 -3.80 -14.36 1.58
C ASP A 45 -4.10 -13.54 0.34
N ILE A 46 -3.83 -12.23 0.40
CA ILE A 46 -3.97 -11.31 -0.73
C ILE A 46 -2.56 -10.94 -1.19
N THR A 47 -2.25 -11.26 -2.44
CA THR A 47 -0.97 -10.97 -3.08
C THR A 47 -1.15 -9.90 -4.13
N TYR A 48 -0.34 -8.85 -4.04
CA TYR A 48 -0.30 -7.74 -4.98
C TYR A 48 0.82 -7.95 -6.02
N ASN A 49 0.60 -7.47 -7.24
CA ASN A 49 1.62 -7.45 -8.30
C ASN A 49 2.53 -6.20 -8.27
N VAL A 50 2.36 -5.33 -7.26
CA VAL A 50 3.18 -4.14 -7.03
C VAL A 50 3.95 -4.27 -5.71
N SER A 51 5.07 -3.56 -5.61
CA SER A 51 5.81 -3.48 -4.35
C SER A 51 5.01 -2.75 -3.27
N GLN A 52 5.36 -3.01 -2.01
CA GLN A 52 4.71 -2.38 -0.85
C GLN A 52 4.76 -0.83 -0.89
N THR A 53 5.84 -0.26 -1.43
CA THR A 53 6.01 1.19 -1.59
C THR A 53 5.17 1.77 -2.72
N SER A 54 4.83 0.96 -3.71
CA SER A 54 3.98 1.37 -4.84
C SER A 54 2.50 1.05 -4.62
N LEU A 55 2.17 0.34 -3.53
CA LEU A 55 0.81 0.02 -3.15
C LEU A 55 0.10 1.27 -2.64
N LYS A 56 -1.00 1.62 -3.30
CA LYS A 56 -1.78 2.83 -3.00
C LYS A 56 -2.63 2.66 -1.73
N ASP A 57 -2.94 3.77 -1.08
CA ASP A 57 -3.86 3.76 0.07
C ASP A 57 -5.28 3.33 -0.34
N ASP A 58 -5.72 3.68 -1.56
CA ASP A 58 -7.00 3.21 -2.11
C ASP A 58 -7.12 1.67 -2.12
N SER A 59 -6.02 0.96 -2.43
CA SER A 59 -5.96 -0.50 -2.39
C SER A 59 -6.16 -1.05 -0.98
N ARG A 60 -5.57 -0.38 0.03
CA ARG A 60 -5.73 -0.73 1.45
C ARG A 60 -7.15 -0.43 1.92
N ASP A 61 -7.69 0.70 1.51
CA ASP A 61 -9.02 1.15 1.90
C ASP A 61 -10.12 0.30 1.27
N ASN A 62 -9.93 -0.19 0.03
CA ASN A 62 -10.78 -1.19 -0.60
C ASN A 62 -10.91 -2.46 0.26
N ILE A 63 -9.80 -3.00 0.77
CA ILE A 63 -9.85 -4.14 1.68
C ILE A 63 -10.60 -3.79 2.97
N LYS A 64 -10.26 -2.64 3.59
CA LYS A 64 -10.89 -2.21 4.85
C LYS A 64 -12.40 -2.04 4.71
N SER A 65 -12.88 -1.46 3.62
CA SER A 65 -14.31 -1.22 3.40
C SER A 65 -15.07 -2.53 3.27
N HIS A 66 -14.59 -3.44 2.44
CA HIS A 66 -15.21 -4.75 2.22
C HIS A 66 -15.23 -5.61 3.49
N LEU A 67 -14.16 -5.59 4.28
CA LEU A 67 -14.12 -6.30 5.57
C LEU A 67 -15.02 -5.64 6.63
N LYS A 68 -15.12 -4.31 6.64
CA LYS A 68 -16.04 -3.60 7.52
C LYS A 68 -17.48 -4.00 7.23
N ASP A 69 -17.87 -4.06 5.95
CA ASP A 69 -19.21 -4.49 5.55
C ASP A 69 -19.48 -5.96 5.93
N LEU A 70 -18.49 -6.84 5.79
CA LEU A 70 -18.60 -8.23 6.22
C LEU A 70 -18.79 -8.33 7.74
N ARG A 71 -18.07 -7.53 8.53
CA ARG A 71 -18.21 -7.50 9.99
C ARG A 71 -19.57 -6.98 10.43
N ASP A 72 -19.99 -5.85 9.87
CA ASP A 72 -21.18 -5.13 10.31
C ASP A 72 -22.48 -5.88 9.91
N ASN A 73 -22.48 -6.57 8.76
CA ASN A 73 -23.69 -7.23 8.24
C ASN A 73 -23.77 -8.74 8.50
N HIS A 74 -22.62 -9.40 8.73
CA HIS A 74 -22.57 -10.87 8.83
C HIS A 74 -22.00 -11.37 10.17
N ASN A 75 -21.74 -10.47 11.12
CA ASN A 75 -21.25 -10.77 12.47
C ASN A 75 -19.97 -11.63 12.47
N VAL A 76 -19.11 -11.41 11.47
CA VAL A 76 -17.81 -12.06 11.31
C VAL A 76 -16.72 -11.12 11.81
N GLN A 77 -15.83 -11.61 12.67
CA GLN A 77 -14.64 -10.85 13.06
C GLN A 77 -13.57 -10.96 11.98
N THR A 78 -13.02 -9.82 11.57
CA THR A 78 -11.99 -9.73 10.54
C THR A 78 -10.75 -9.06 11.11
N GLU A 79 -9.59 -9.68 10.93
CA GLU A 79 -8.30 -9.10 11.28
C GLU A 79 -7.42 -9.00 10.04
N LEU A 80 -6.68 -7.90 9.95
CA LEU A 80 -5.74 -7.63 8.87
C LEU A 80 -4.32 -7.61 9.42
N THR A 81 -3.42 -8.30 8.73
CA THR A 81 -2.01 -8.38 9.08
C THR A 81 -1.14 -8.32 7.82
N GLY A 82 0.17 -8.24 8.01
CA GLY A 82 1.16 -8.23 6.93
C GLY A 82 1.60 -6.83 6.51
N THR A 83 2.66 -6.81 5.71
CA THR A 83 3.38 -5.59 5.33
C THR A 83 2.58 -4.69 4.39
N GLY A 84 1.69 -5.25 3.57
CA GLY A 84 0.82 -4.49 2.66
C GLY A 84 -0.10 -3.49 3.36
N MET A 85 -0.40 -3.70 4.65
CA MET A 85 -1.26 -2.81 5.44
C MET A 85 -0.50 -1.66 6.10
N THR A 86 0.83 -1.72 6.15
CA THR A 86 1.66 -0.61 6.63
C THR A 86 1.80 0.42 5.52
N SER A 87 1.43 1.67 5.80
CA SER A 87 1.67 2.79 4.90
C SER A 87 3.06 3.35 5.20
N THR A 88 3.92 3.37 4.18
CA THR A 88 5.13 4.17 4.19
C THR A 88 4.78 5.45 3.46
N GLU A 89 4.69 6.57 4.18
CA GLU A 89 4.55 7.89 3.56
C GLU A 89 5.84 8.17 2.77
N VAL A 90 5.77 8.02 1.45
CA VAL A 90 6.84 8.43 0.52
C VAL A 90 6.44 9.79 -0.02
N GLY A 91 7.25 10.81 0.25
CA GLY A 91 6.87 12.19 -0.03
C GLY A 91 6.02 12.79 1.07
N GLY A 92 6.32 14.04 1.43
CA GLY A 92 5.55 14.77 2.45
C GLY A 92 6.12 16.15 2.73
N ASN A 93 5.41 16.90 3.58
CA ASN A 93 5.81 18.27 3.95
C ASN A 93 7.25 18.33 4.50
N SER A 94 7.71 17.27 5.15
CA SER A 94 9.08 17.15 5.67
C SER A 94 10.15 17.17 4.59
N GLU A 95 9.90 16.62 3.40
CA GLU A 95 10.85 16.69 2.27
C GLU A 95 10.97 18.11 1.73
N LEU A 96 9.83 18.79 1.55
CA LEU A 96 9.82 20.18 1.09
C LEU A 96 10.56 21.10 2.08
N VAL A 97 10.32 20.91 3.38
CA VAL A 97 11.06 21.62 4.43
C VAL A 97 12.55 21.32 4.34
N GLY A 98 12.93 20.05 4.17
CA GLY A 98 14.33 19.65 3.98
C GLY A 98 14.99 20.32 2.78
N ILE A 99 14.31 20.39 1.64
CA ILE A 99 14.81 21.06 0.42
C ILE A 99 14.99 22.57 0.65
N ILE A 100 14.03 23.21 1.31
CA ILE A 100 14.12 24.64 1.65
C ILE A 100 15.33 24.89 2.56
N VAL A 101 15.50 24.08 3.61
CA VAL A 101 16.63 24.19 4.53
C VAL A 101 17.95 23.97 3.80
N ALA A 102 18.05 22.94 2.96
CA ALA A 102 19.24 22.67 2.15
C ALA A 102 19.56 23.85 1.23
N PHE A 103 18.56 24.44 0.58
CA PHE A 103 18.76 25.63 -0.27
C PHE A 103 19.28 26.84 0.53
N VAL A 104 18.73 27.10 1.73
CA VAL A 104 19.22 28.17 2.62
C VAL A 104 20.69 27.94 3.01
N VAL A 105 21.06 26.70 3.35
CA VAL A 105 22.46 26.36 3.65
C VAL A 105 23.36 26.61 2.44
N LEU A 106 22.94 26.22 1.23
CA LEU A 106 23.70 26.46 0.00
C LEU A 106 23.83 27.95 -0.32
N LEU A 107 22.78 28.75 -0.08
CA LEU A 107 22.84 30.21 -0.22
C LEU A 107 23.86 30.84 0.70
N ILE A 108 23.91 30.42 1.97
CA ILE A 108 24.91 30.90 2.94
C ILE A 108 26.31 30.45 2.52
N THR A 109 26.45 29.21 2.04
CA THR A 109 27.72 28.61 1.67
C THR A 109 28.34 29.27 0.43
N PHE A 110 27.53 29.53 -0.60
CA PHE A 110 28.01 30.07 -1.87
C PHE A 110 27.81 31.58 -2.03
N GLY A 111 27.02 32.21 -1.16
CA GLY A 111 26.72 33.64 -1.22
C GLY A 111 25.98 34.10 -2.48
N SER A 112 25.51 33.17 -3.31
CA SER A 112 24.90 33.44 -4.61
C SER A 112 23.77 32.46 -4.89
N VAL A 113 22.63 33.00 -5.34
CA VAL A 113 21.44 32.22 -5.73
C VAL A 113 21.73 31.30 -6.91
N ILE A 114 22.51 31.78 -7.88
CA ILE A 114 22.86 31.01 -9.08
C ILE A 114 23.75 29.83 -8.70
N ALA A 115 24.75 30.08 -7.84
CA ALA A 115 25.66 29.04 -7.37
C ALA A 115 24.96 28.00 -6.48
N ALA A 116 24.01 28.43 -5.64
CA ALA A 116 23.20 27.52 -4.82
C ALA A 116 22.19 26.69 -5.63
N GLY A 117 21.65 27.24 -6.72
CA GLY A 117 20.68 26.55 -7.57
C GLY A 117 21.29 25.40 -8.38
N LEU A 118 22.55 25.53 -8.81
CA LEU A 118 23.20 24.55 -9.66
C LEU A 118 23.29 23.14 -9.01
N PRO A 119 23.74 22.98 -7.74
CA PRO A 119 23.70 21.71 -7.03
C PRO A 119 22.30 21.09 -6.93
N ILE A 120 21.26 21.90 -6.69
CA ILE A 120 19.89 21.39 -6.60
C ILE A 120 19.42 20.86 -7.95
N ILE A 121 19.67 21.60 -9.03
CA ILE A 121 19.32 21.17 -10.39
C ILE A 121 20.03 19.85 -10.72
N SER A 122 21.33 19.74 -10.41
CA SER A 122 22.08 18.50 -10.62
C SER A 122 21.51 17.33 -9.83
N ALA A 123 21.11 17.55 -8.57
CA ALA A 123 20.48 16.53 -7.74
C ALA A 123 19.13 16.07 -8.31
N LEU A 124 18.30 17.01 -8.79
CA LEU A 124 17.01 16.70 -9.42
C LEU A 124 17.18 15.88 -10.70
N ILE A 125 18.14 16.23 -11.55
CA ILE A 125 18.44 15.46 -12.77
C ILE A 125 18.91 14.06 -12.40
N GLY A 126 19.85 13.93 -11.45
CA GLY A 126 20.34 12.64 -10.99
C GLY A 126 19.23 11.75 -10.41
N LEU A 127 18.34 12.32 -9.59
CA LEU A 127 17.19 11.62 -9.03
C LEU A 127 16.22 11.19 -10.13
N ALA A 128 15.85 12.09 -11.05
CA ALA A 128 14.94 11.78 -12.15
C ALA A 128 15.48 10.66 -13.04
N SER A 129 16.78 10.70 -13.38
CA SER A 129 17.42 9.62 -14.13
C SER A 129 17.45 8.31 -13.36
N GLY A 130 17.75 8.34 -12.06
CA GLY A 130 17.76 7.14 -11.22
C GLY A 130 16.39 6.48 -11.11
N VAL A 131 15.34 7.26 -10.85
CA VAL A 131 13.96 6.76 -10.78
C VAL A 131 13.50 6.22 -12.14
N ALA A 132 13.80 6.92 -13.24
CA ALA A 132 13.46 6.46 -14.58
C ALA A 132 14.09 5.10 -14.92
N LEU A 133 15.33 4.84 -14.47
CA LEU A 133 16.01 3.56 -14.65
C LEU A 133 15.40 2.43 -13.81
N LEU A 134 14.85 2.74 -12.63
CA LEU A 134 14.16 1.74 -11.80
C LEU A 134 12.73 1.45 -12.28
N ALA A 135 12.12 2.41 -12.98
CA ALA A 135 10.74 2.32 -13.44
C ALA A 135 10.57 1.58 -14.77
N TYR A 136 11.67 1.23 -15.46
CA TYR A 136 11.69 0.50 -16.72
C TYR A 136 12.38 -0.86 -16.54
#